data_AF-X6LQ63-F1
#
_entry.id   AF-X6LQ63-F1
#
_cell.length_a   1.000
_cell.length_b   1.000
_cell.length_c   1.000
_cell.angle_alpha   90.00
_cell.angle_beta   90.00
_cell.angle_gamma   90.00
#
_symmetry.space_group_name_H-M   'P 1'
#
loop_
_entity.id
_entity.type
_entity.pdbx_description
1 polymer ?
#
loop_
_entity_poly.entity_id
_entity_poly.type
_entity_poly.pdbx_seq_one_letter_code
_entity_poly.pdbx_strand_id
1 'polypeptide(L)' 'GIDNLNVICSGSNDNTIRFWDIRSNKNELYVIEGDDDEDEGIYCLKFILLKKKDKTKNVAYDLNLCYGSNNGPIRIWG' A
#
# COMPACT_ATOMS: atom_id res chain seq x y z
N GLY A 1 -14.09 -9.10 -11.79
CA GLY A 1 -14.38 -7.84 -11.09
C GLY A 1 -13.59 -7.88 -9.81
N ILE A 2 -12.97 -6.77 -9.40
CA ILE A 2 -12.43 -6.71 -8.04
C ILE A 2 -13.65 -6.49 -7.16
N ASP A 3 -14.15 -7.58 -6.62
CA ASP A 3 -15.27 -7.58 -5.69
C ASP A 3 -14.87 -6.68 -4.52
N ASN A 4 -15.70 -5.67 -4.26
CA ASN A 4 -15.52 -4.62 -3.26
C ASN A 4 -14.69 -5.11 -2.06
N LEU A 5 -13.38 -4.87 -2.13
CA LEU A 5 -12.48 -5.12 -1.01
C LEU A 5 -12.86 -4.08 0.02
N ASN A 6 -13.53 -4.56 1.05
CA ASN A 6 -13.91 -3.78 2.22
C ASN A 6 -12.66 -3.52 3.09
N VAL A 7 -11.61 -3.01 2.45
CA VAL A 7 -10.30 -2.80 3.06
C VAL A 7 -9.97 -1.32 3.02
N ILE A 8 -9.64 -0.76 4.18
CA ILE A 8 -9.05 0.58 4.28
C ILE A 8 -7.53 0.42 4.34
N CYS A 9 -6.81 1.25 3.58
CA CYS A 9 -5.37 1.42 3.70
C CYS A 9 -5.11 2.83 4.26
N SER A 10 -4.30 2.94 5.31
CA SER A 10 -4.00 4.20 5.98
C SER A 10 -2.52 4.30 6.31
N GLY A 11 -1.93 5.48 6.07
CA GLY A 11 -0.59 5.83 6.53
C GLY A 11 -0.68 6.67 7.81
N SER A 12 0.34 6.57 8.66
CA SER A 12 0.35 7.19 9.97
C SER A 12 1.71 7.83 10.29
N ASN A 13 1.71 8.74 11.26
CA ASN A 13 2.91 9.41 11.76
C ASN A 13 3.83 8.48 12.57
N ASP A 14 3.36 7.28 12.93
CA ASP A 14 4.16 6.23 13.57
C ASP A 14 4.94 5.38 12.54
N ASN A 15 5.20 5.93 11.35
CA ASN A 15 5.84 5.24 10.22
C ASN A 15 5.14 4.00 9.69
N THR A 16 3.90 3.73 10.09
CA THR A 16 3.18 2.54 9.61
C THR A 16 2.20 2.83 8.48
N ILE A 17 2.06 1.85 7.60
CA ILE A 17 0.91 1.72 6.70
C ILE A 17 0.13 0.48 7.13
N ARG A 18 -1.14 0.66 7.48
CA ARG A 18 -1.99 -0.40 8.01
C ARG A 18 -3.17 -0.66 7.08
N PHE A 19 -3.55 -1.93 7.00
CA PHE A 19 -4.71 -2.40 6.26
C PHE A 19 -5.77 -2.91 7.24
N TRP A 20 -7.02 -2.55 7.02
CA TRP A 20 -8.12 -2.84 7.94
C TRP A 20 -9.29 -3.47 7.19
N ASP A 21 -9.83 -4.57 7.67
CA ASP A 21 -11.14 -5.05 7.21
C ASP A 21 -12.25 -4.25 7.89
N ILE A 22 -13.12 -3.59 7.12
CA ILE A 22 -14.24 -2.82 7.67
C ILE A 22 -15.44 -3.68 8.09
N ARG A 23 -15.51 -4.94 7.63
CA ARG A 23 -16.58 -5.88 8.02
C ARG A 23 -16.26 -6.54 9.35
N SER A 24 -14.99 -6.83 9.57
CA SER A 24 -14.47 -7.25 10.86
C SER A 24 -14.37 -6.02 11.75
N ASN A 25 -14.87 -6.10 12.98
CA ASN A 25 -14.93 -4.96 13.91
C ASN A 25 -13.52 -4.51 14.37
N LYS A 26 -12.77 -3.83 13.49
CA LYS A 26 -11.43 -3.24 13.67
C LYS A 26 -10.23 -4.20 13.63
N ASN A 27 -10.32 -5.30 12.90
CA ASN A 27 -9.14 -6.16 12.76
C ASN A 27 -8.17 -5.57 11.73
N GLU A 28 -6.97 -5.24 12.22
CA GLU A 28 -5.81 -5.02 11.36
C GLU A 28 -5.51 -6.31 10.60
N LEU A 29 -5.45 -6.20 9.28
CA LEU A 29 -5.14 -7.31 8.39
C LEU A 29 -3.64 -7.44 8.17
N TYR A 30 -2.97 -6.30 8.03
CA TYR A 30 -1.57 -6.24 7.65
C TYR A 30 -0.96 -4.88 8.00
N VAL A 31 0.34 -4.88 8.27
CA VAL A 31 1.13 -3.68 8.55
C VAL A 31 2.39 -3.69 7.70
N ILE A 32 2.73 -2.53 7.15
CA ILE A 32 4.03 -2.22 6.56
C ILE A 32 4.69 -1.20 7.49
N GLU A 33 5.88 -1.53 7.97
CA GLU A 33 6.70 -0.63 8.77
C GLU A 33 7.64 0.14 7.83
N GLY A 34 7.63 1.46 7.96
CA GLY A 34 8.63 2.36 7.37
C GLY A 34 9.93 2.32 8.15
N ASP A 35 10.92 3.07 7.66
CA ASP A 35 12.19 3.23 8.34
C ASP A 35 12.10 4.37 9.37
N ASP A 36 12.29 4.03 10.66
CA ASP A 36 12.15 5.00 11.76
C ASP A 36 13.20 6.12 11.74
N ASP A 37 14.35 5.90 11.12
CA ASP A 37 15.43 6.89 11.02
C ASP A 37 15.27 7.79 9.79
N GLU A 38 14.61 7.31 8.72
CA GLU A 38 14.52 8.02 7.44
C GLU A 38 13.15 8.65 7.13
N ASP A 39 12.04 8.02 7.55
CA ASP A 39 10.73 8.32 6.96
C ASP A 39 9.95 9.45 7.70
N GLU A 40 10.03 9.54 9.04
CA GLU A 40 9.33 10.59 9.84
C GLU A 40 7.82 10.76 9.54
N GLY A 41 7.11 9.66 9.31
CA GLY A 41 5.67 9.56 9.12
C GLY A 41 5.27 9.39 7.66
N ILE A 42 4.14 8.72 7.42
CA ILE A 42 3.61 8.49 6.07
C ILE A 42 2.55 9.54 5.72
N TYR A 43 2.79 10.32 4.68
CA TYR A 43 1.94 11.48 4.32
C TYR A 43 1.17 11.31 3.01
N CYS A 44 1.61 10.42 2.13
CA CYS A 44 0.89 10.16 0.89
C CYS A 44 0.89 8.67 0.52
N LEU A 45 -0.24 8.25 -0.06
CA LEU A 45 -0.49 6.89 -0.53
C LEU A 45 -1.11 6.96 -1.93
N LYS A 46 -0.65 6.11 -2.84
CA LYS A 46 -1.23 5.98 -4.17
C LYS A 46 -1.14 4.54 -4.66
N PHE A 47 -2.28 3.94 -4.95
CA PHE A 47 -2.32 2.70 -5.70
C PHE A 47 -2.10 2.95 -7.19
N ILE A 48 -1.21 2.15 -7.79
CA ILE A 48 -0.92 2.13 -9.22
C ILE A 48 -1.06 0.70 -9.76
N LEU A 49 -1.61 0.58 -10.97
CA LEU A 49 -1.64 -0.68 -11.70
C LEU A 49 -0.44 -0.72 -12.65
N LEU A 50 0.50 -1.62 -12.39
CA LEU A 50 1.64 -1.84 -13.28
C LEU A 50 1.35 -3.02 -14.19
N LYS A 51 1.53 -2.80 -15.49
CA LYS A 51 1.37 -3.84 -16.49
C LYS A 51 2.58 -4.77 -16.44
N LYS A 52 2.36 -6.06 -16.14
CA LYS A 52 3.41 -7.06 -16.30
C LYS A 52 3.68 -7.25 -17.79
N LYS A 53 4.95 -7.18 -18.17
CA LYS A 53 5.40 -7.62 -19.50
C LYS A 53 5.52 -9.14 -19.48
N ASP A 54 4.39 -9.83 -19.54
CA ASP A 54 4.41 -11.26 -19.82
C ASP A 54 4.61 -11.50 -21.32
N LYS A 55 5.44 -12.49 -21.67
CA LYS A 55 5.66 -12.90 -23.07
C LYS A 55 4.47 -13.70 -23.64
N THR A 56 3.53 -14.10 -22.78
CA THR A 56 2.29 -14.77 -23.17
C THR A 56 1.17 -13.75 -23.29
N LYS A 57 0.19 -13.98 -24.18
CA LYS A 57 -0.84 -13.00 -24.57
C LYS A 57 -1.81 -12.57 -23.45
N ASN A 58 -1.61 -13.03 -22.21
CA ASN A 58 -2.43 -12.66 -21.07
C ASN A 58 -1.80 -11.46 -20.37
N VAL A 59 -2.41 -10.28 -20.53
CA VAL A 59 -1.99 -9.08 -19.82
C VAL A 59 -2.44 -9.21 -18.36
N ALA A 60 -1.51 -9.52 -17.47
CA ALA A 60 -1.69 -9.42 -16.02
C ALA A 60 -1.34 -8.00 -15.53
N TYR A 61 -2.07 -7.51 -14.53
CA TYR A 61 -1.79 -6.25 -13.84
C TYR A 61 -1.42 -6.56 -12.39
N ASP A 62 -0.32 -5.99 -11.92
CA ASP A 62 0.05 -6.01 -10.51
C ASP A 62 -0.40 -4.69 -9.87
N LEU A 63 -1.15 -4.78 -8.76
CA LEU A 63 -1.52 -3.62 -7.97
C LEU A 63 -0.37 -3.31 -7.00
N ASN A 64 0.25 -2.16 -7.18
CA ASN A 64 1.35 -1.70 -6.33
C ASN A 64 0.88 -0.48 -5.53
N LEU A 65 1.40 -0.34 -4.32
CA LEU A 65 1.21 0.81 -3.45
C LEU A 65 2.47 1.67 -3.48
N CYS A 66 2.36 2.88 -4.00
CA CYS A 66 3.36 3.93 -3.81
C CYS A 66 3.03 4.70 -2.55
N TYR A 67 4.05 5.03 -1.76
CA TYR A 67 3.88 5.85 -0.57
C TYR A 67 5.09 6.77 -0.38
N GLY A 68 4.83 7.93 0.22
CA GLY A 68 5.85 8.93 0.51
C GLY A 68 5.77 9.36 1.96
N SER A 69 6.94 9.56 2.53
CA SER A 69 7.17 9.94 3.92
C SER A 69 7.62 11.41 4.00
N ASN A 70 7.83 11.95 5.20
CA ASN A 70 8.20 13.37 5.39
C ASN A 70 9.61 13.67 4.84
N ASN A 71 10.58 12.83 5.23
CA ASN A 71 11.99 13.02 4.90
C ASN A 71 12.55 11.92 3.97
N GLY A 72 11.81 10.83 3.76
CA GLY A 72 12.25 9.69 2.98
C GLY A 72 11.85 9.76 1.49
N PRO A 73 12.36 8.82 0.68
CA PRO A 73 12.02 8.71 -0.72
C PRO A 73 10.58 8.24 -0.94
N ILE A 74 10.09 8.37 -2.16
CA ILE A 74 8.88 7.64 -2.58
C ILE A 74 9.24 6.16 -2.71
N ARG A 75 8.57 5.31 -1.93
CA ARG A 75 8.73 3.85 -1.93
C ARG A 75 7.57 3.19 -2.68
N ILE A 76 7.82 2.00 -3.22
CA ILE A 76 6.81 1.17 -3.92
C ILE A 76 6.78 -0.20 -3.25
N TRP A 77 5.58 -0.66 -2.91
CA TRP A 77 5.31 -1.98 -2.34
C TRP A 77 4.35 -2.76 -3.25
N GLY A 78 4.70 -3.99 -3.62
CA GLY A 78 3.90 -4.84 -4.50
C GLY A 78 4.68 -6.03 -5.04
#